data_AF-A0A397J7N1-F1
#
_entry.id   AF-A0A397J7N1-F1
#
_cell.length_a   1.000
_cell.length_b   1.000
_cell.length_c   1.000
_cell.angle_alpha   90.00
_cell.angle_beta   90.00
_cell.angle_gamma   90.00
#
_symmetry.space_group_name_H-M   'P 1'
#
loop_
_entity.id
_entity.type
_entity.pdbx_description
1 polymer ?
#
loop_
_entity_poly.entity_id
_entity_poly.type
_entity_poly.pdbx_seq_one_letter_code
_entity_poly.pdbx_strand_id
1 'polypeptide(L)'
;MSKVEINEVRKFKTFLTNVNKIKINDKNLHKKIIEALKNVLKICLIYRLGKQNSIVQRYMGYIKGIKDANDPNNFVINIAVKYFQEIEERNTFKEKPYLNRIIMNVKEIYHEIAKQNTDDDYLGSRVNSMLEEYFKEN
;
A
#
# COMPACT_ATOMS: atom_id res chain seq x y z
N MET A 1 3.43 -17.28 16.55
CA MET A 1 4.29 -16.30 15.86
C MET A 1 5.67 -16.28 16.52
N SER A 2 6.72 -16.26 15.72
CA SER A 2 8.10 -16.08 16.17
C SER A 2 8.34 -14.64 16.66
N LYS A 3 9.38 -14.44 17.49
CA LYS A 3 9.82 -13.10 17.95
C LYS A 3 10.16 -12.17 16.77
N VAL A 4 10.60 -12.71 15.64
CA VAL A 4 10.94 -11.97 14.42
C VAL A 4 9.66 -11.40 13.77
N GLU A 5 8.61 -12.23 13.68
CA GLU A 5 7.30 -11.81 13.14
C GLU A 5 6.69 -10.69 13.99
N ILE A 6 6.78 -10.80 15.32
CA ILE A 6 6.26 -9.78 16.24
C ILE A 6 7.00 -8.44 16.06
N ASN A 7 8.31 -8.46 15.85
CA ASN A 7 9.12 -7.24 15.74
C ASN A 7 8.90 -6.52 14.39
N GLU A 8 8.78 -7.26 13.28
CA GLU A 8 8.45 -6.66 11.99
C GLU A 8 7.02 -6.10 11.97
N VAL A 9 6.06 -6.78 12.63
CA VAL A 9 4.70 -6.26 12.82
C VAL A 9 4.69 -4.95 13.63
N ARG A 10 5.54 -4.85 14.67
CA ARG A 10 5.64 -3.62 15.49
C ARG A 10 6.23 -2.45 14.71
N LYS A 11 7.32 -2.65 13.96
CA LYS A 11 7.90 -1.62 13.08
C LYS A 11 6.89 -1.14 12.04
N PHE A 12 6.10 -2.07 11.52
CA PHE A 12 5.05 -1.75 10.57
C PHE A 12 3.94 -0.91 11.20
N LYS A 13 3.50 -1.21 12.43
CA LYS A 13 2.50 -0.39 13.14
C LYS A 13 2.95 1.07 13.31
N THR A 14 4.24 1.31 13.56
CA THR A 14 4.82 2.67 13.63
C THR A 14 4.86 3.36 12.26
N PHE A 15 5.11 2.61 11.18
CA PHE A 15 5.03 3.14 9.82
C PHE A 15 3.59 3.62 9.49
N LEU A 16 2.56 2.87 9.91
CA LEU A 16 1.15 3.23 9.70
C LEU A 16 0.75 4.53 10.37
N THR A 17 1.27 4.81 11.57
CA THR A 17 0.99 6.08 12.26
C THR A 17 1.51 7.30 11.49
N ASN A 18 2.45 7.10 10.55
CA ASN A 18 3.04 8.14 9.73
C ASN A 18 2.43 8.26 8.32
N VAL A 19 1.52 7.36 7.92
CA VAL A 19 0.86 7.39 6.60
C VAL A 19 0.00 8.64 6.41
N ASN A 20 -0.64 9.14 7.48
CA ASN A 20 -1.40 10.39 7.49
C ASN A 20 -0.56 11.67 7.28
N LYS A 21 0.75 11.54 7.02
CA LYS A 21 1.69 12.66 6.83
C LYS A 21 2.37 12.67 5.46
N ILE A 22 2.00 11.77 4.54
CA ILE A 22 2.60 11.74 3.20
C ILE A 22 2.02 12.87 2.35
N LYS A 23 2.88 13.76 1.86
CA LYS A 23 2.51 14.86 0.97
C LYS A 23 2.97 14.58 -0.45
N ILE A 24 2.14 14.91 -1.45
CA ILE A 24 2.45 14.70 -2.87
C ILE A 24 3.68 15.48 -3.33
N ASN A 25 3.96 16.63 -2.70
CA ASN A 25 5.12 17.48 -2.98
C ASN A 25 6.41 17.06 -2.24
N ASP A 26 6.40 15.93 -1.54
CA ASP A 26 7.58 15.43 -0.84
C ASP A 26 8.66 14.97 -1.84
N LYS A 27 9.84 15.59 -1.77
CA LYS A 27 11.00 15.24 -2.62
C LYS A 27 11.42 13.76 -2.49
N ASN A 28 11.11 13.11 -1.37
CA ASN A 28 11.41 11.71 -1.11
C ASN A 28 10.15 10.81 -1.12
N LEU A 29 9.04 11.25 -1.73
CA LEU A 29 7.80 10.46 -1.85
C LEU A 29 8.08 9.03 -2.34
N HIS A 30 8.82 8.89 -3.44
CA HIS A 30 9.19 7.59 -4.01
C HIS A 30 9.91 6.66 -3.02
N LYS A 31 10.80 7.19 -2.16
CA LYS A 31 11.52 6.37 -1.16
C LYS A 31 10.57 5.82 -0.11
N LYS A 32 9.63 6.64 0.36
CA LYS A 32 8.60 6.25 1.34
C LYS A 32 7.70 5.16 0.76
N ILE A 33 7.33 5.28 -0.52
CA ILE A 33 6.54 4.24 -1.21
C ILE A 33 7.34 2.95 -1.37
N ILE A 34 8.59 3.02 -1.83
CA ILE A 34 9.44 1.82 -1.94
C ILE A 34 9.53 1.09 -0.59
N GLU A 35 9.64 1.81 0.53
CA GLU A 35 9.66 1.20 1.86
C GLU A 35 8.34 0.49 2.19
N ALA A 36 7.20 1.13 1.90
CA ALA A 36 5.87 0.52 2.07
C ALA A 36 5.75 -0.78 1.25
N LEU A 37 6.14 -0.76 -0.02
CA LEU A 37 6.10 -1.92 -0.92
C LEU A 37 7.04 -3.04 -0.45
N LYS A 38 8.23 -2.69 0.07
CA LYS A 38 9.16 -3.68 0.66
C LYS A 38 8.55 -4.37 1.88
N ASN A 39 7.75 -3.68 2.68
CA ASN A 39 7.08 -4.29 3.82
C ASN A 39 6.02 -5.32 3.39
N VAL A 40 5.28 -5.06 2.31
CA VAL A 40 4.40 -6.07 1.68
C VAL A 40 5.19 -7.31 1.30
N LEU A 41 6.33 -7.13 0.60
CA LEU A 41 7.17 -8.25 0.14
C LEU A 41 7.80 -9.06 1.28
N LYS A 42 8.23 -8.40 2.36
CA LYS A 42 8.72 -9.09 3.57
C LYS A 42 7.65 -10.00 4.17
N ILE A 43 6.41 -9.57 4.17
CA ILE A 43 5.31 -10.34 4.76
C ILE A 43 4.90 -11.46 3.82
N CYS A 44 4.92 -11.22 2.50
CA CYS A 44 4.82 -12.29 1.51
C CYS A 44 5.87 -13.39 1.75
N LEU A 45 7.11 -13.01 2.08
CA LEU A 45 8.18 -13.96 2.42
C LEU A 45 7.89 -14.74 3.71
N ILE A 46 7.38 -14.09 4.76
CA ILE A 46 6.95 -14.75 6.01
C ILE A 46 5.87 -15.81 5.70
N TYR A 47 4.91 -15.47 4.84
CA TYR A 47 3.88 -16.40 4.36
C TYR A 47 4.36 -17.39 3.30
N ARG A 48 5.67 -17.43 3.00
CA ARG A 48 6.30 -18.33 2.01
C ARG A 48 5.70 -18.21 0.61
N LEU A 49 5.19 -17.03 0.25
CA LEU A 49 4.71 -16.77 -1.11
C LEU A 49 5.92 -16.71 -2.06
N GLY A 50 5.90 -17.57 -3.08
CA GLY A 50 6.97 -17.65 -4.07
C GLY A 50 6.98 -16.47 -5.04
N LYS A 51 8.07 -16.32 -5.81
CA LYS A 51 8.24 -15.26 -6.83
C LYS A 51 7.20 -15.29 -7.96
N GLN A 52 6.54 -16.43 -8.17
CA GLN A 52 5.47 -16.58 -9.15
C GLN A 52 4.09 -16.14 -8.62
N ASN A 53 3.99 -15.78 -7.34
CA ASN A 53 2.76 -15.26 -6.77
C ASN A 53 2.45 -13.87 -7.34
N SER A 54 1.20 -13.65 -7.77
CA SER A 54 0.76 -12.42 -8.42
C SER A 54 0.98 -11.16 -7.57
N ILE A 55 0.80 -11.24 -6.24
CA ILE A 55 1.11 -10.12 -5.34
C ILE A 55 2.60 -9.82 -5.37
N VAL A 56 3.43 -10.84 -5.18
CA VAL A 56 4.89 -10.68 -5.17
C VAL A 56 5.34 -10.03 -6.47
N GLN A 57 4.85 -10.52 -7.61
CA GLN A 57 5.14 -9.95 -8.93
C GLN A 57 4.68 -8.50 -9.06
N ARG A 58 3.44 -8.19 -8.67
CA ARG A 58 2.89 -6.82 -8.73
C ARG A 58 3.74 -5.84 -7.93
N TYR A 59 3.98 -6.14 -6.65
CA TYR A 59 4.70 -5.22 -5.76
C TYR A 59 6.19 -5.11 -6.12
N MET A 60 6.81 -6.19 -6.61
CA MET A 60 8.15 -6.11 -7.21
C MET A 60 8.16 -5.25 -8.48
N GLY A 61 7.12 -5.38 -9.32
CA GLY A 61 6.94 -4.57 -10.53
C GLY A 61 6.84 -3.08 -10.22
N TYR A 62 6.06 -2.70 -9.20
CA TYR A 62 5.98 -1.31 -8.74
C TYR A 62 7.34 -0.79 -8.26
N ILE A 63 8.07 -1.54 -7.43
CA ILE A 63 9.41 -1.12 -6.97
C ILE A 63 10.35 -0.93 -8.15
N LYS A 64 10.34 -1.85 -9.11
CA LYS A 64 11.17 -1.76 -10.31
C LYS A 64 10.82 -0.52 -11.12
N GLY A 65 9.53 -0.32 -11.41
CA GLY A 65 9.06 0.86 -12.16
C GLY A 65 9.44 2.18 -11.50
N ILE A 66 9.36 2.29 -10.18
CA ILE A 66 9.77 3.51 -9.46
C ILE A 66 11.28 3.76 -9.63
N LYS A 67 12.11 2.71 -9.59
CA LYS A 67 13.57 2.83 -9.72
C LYS A 67 14.03 3.15 -11.15
N ASP A 68 13.32 2.61 -12.13
CA ASP A 68 13.68 2.73 -13.56
C ASP A 68 13.08 4.01 -14.19
N ALA A 69 12.20 4.72 -13.49
CA ALA A 69 11.56 5.93 -13.99
C ALA A 69 12.51 7.14 -13.97
N ASN A 70 12.45 7.96 -15.02
CA ASN A 70 13.14 9.26 -15.09
C ASN A 70 12.63 10.25 -14.03
N ASP A 71 11.34 10.16 -13.67
CA ASP A 71 10.74 10.87 -12.55
C ASP A 71 10.02 9.87 -11.61
N PRO A 72 10.71 9.38 -10.58
CA PRO A 72 10.17 8.40 -9.64
C PRO A 72 8.94 8.89 -8.85
N ASN A 73 8.88 10.19 -8.56
CA ASN A 73 7.75 10.76 -7.81
C ASN A 73 6.51 10.83 -8.70
N ASN A 74 6.66 11.32 -9.93
CA ASN A 74 5.55 11.34 -10.89
C ASN A 74 5.08 9.92 -11.24
N PHE A 75 6.00 8.94 -11.32
CA PHE A 75 5.63 7.54 -11.51
C PHE A 75 4.76 7.00 -10.36
N VAL A 76 5.12 7.31 -9.11
CA VAL A 76 4.30 6.96 -7.93
C VAL A 76 2.90 7.57 -8.03
N ILE A 77 2.80 8.85 -8.37
CA ILE A 77 1.53 9.57 -8.51
C ILE A 77 0.66 8.91 -9.58
N ASN A 78 1.24 8.58 -10.73
CA ASN A 78 0.52 7.90 -11.81
C ASN A 78 0.02 6.51 -11.41
N ILE A 79 0.81 5.74 -10.67
CA ILE A 79 0.35 4.46 -10.11
C ILE A 79 -0.80 4.69 -9.15
N ALA A 80 -0.67 5.66 -8.25
CA ALA A 80 -1.68 5.95 -7.24
C ALA A 80 -3.04 6.28 -7.88
N VAL A 81 -3.04 7.12 -8.92
CA VAL A 81 -4.25 7.47 -9.69
C VAL A 81 -4.81 6.25 -10.43
N LYS A 82 -3.98 5.43 -11.07
CA LYS A 82 -4.45 4.19 -11.73
C LYS A 82 -5.06 3.20 -10.74
N TYR A 83 -4.40 2.99 -9.60
CA TYR A 83 -4.88 2.10 -8.54
C TYR A 83 -6.22 2.57 -7.98
N PHE A 84 -6.44 3.89 -7.94
CA PHE A 84 -7.71 4.47 -7.53
C PHE A 84 -8.83 4.24 -8.57
N GLN A 85 -8.51 4.27 -9.86
CA GLN A 85 -9.46 4.03 -10.96
C GLN A 85 -9.82 2.54 -11.15
N GLU A 86 -8.92 1.62 -10.75
CA GLU A 86 -9.18 0.19 -10.77
C GLU A 86 -10.10 -0.22 -9.61
N ILE A 87 -11.40 -0.40 -9.91
CA ILE A 87 -12.42 -0.85 -8.95
C ILE A 87 -12.02 -2.22 -8.37
N GLU A 88 -11.93 -2.26 -7.04
CA GLU A 88 -11.94 -3.43 -6.15
C GLU A 88 -11.27 -4.72 -6.65
N GLU A 89 -10.00 -4.90 -6.28
CA GLU A 89 -9.56 -6.27 -5.96
C GLU A 89 -10.21 -6.72 -4.66
N ARG A 90 -11.19 -7.63 -4.80
CA ARG A 90 -11.76 -8.39 -3.69
C ARG A 90 -10.65 -8.88 -2.78
N ASN A 91 -10.82 -8.63 -1.48
CA ASN A 91 -9.97 -9.10 -0.39
C ASN A 91 -9.67 -10.60 -0.54
N THR A 92 -8.55 -10.91 -1.19
CA THR A 92 -8.28 -12.23 -1.75
C THR A 92 -7.73 -13.22 -0.71
N PHE A 93 -7.55 -12.77 0.54
CA PHE A 93 -6.96 -13.60 1.59
C PHE A 93 -7.72 -13.50 2.91
N LYS A 94 -8.97 -13.96 2.97
CA LYS A 94 -9.66 -14.14 4.27
C LYS A 94 -8.81 -14.93 5.28
N GLU A 95 -7.90 -15.79 4.80
CA GLU A 95 -6.99 -16.61 5.60
C GLU A 95 -5.68 -15.91 6.02
N LYS A 96 -5.35 -14.72 5.50
CA LYS A 96 -4.09 -14.00 5.81
C LYS A 96 -4.36 -12.55 6.23
N PRO A 97 -4.98 -12.32 7.40
CA PRO A 97 -5.44 -11.00 7.84
C PRO A 97 -4.31 -9.97 7.91
N TYR A 98 -3.09 -10.39 8.28
CA TYR A 98 -1.95 -9.48 8.33
C TYR A 98 -1.48 -9.03 6.94
N LEU A 99 -1.46 -9.92 5.96
CA LEU A 99 -1.11 -9.56 4.59
C LEU A 99 -2.15 -8.59 4.00
N ASN A 100 -3.44 -8.85 4.21
CA ASN A 100 -4.50 -7.93 3.81
C ASN A 100 -4.35 -6.56 4.45
N ARG A 101 -4.13 -6.51 5.77
CA ARG A 101 -3.94 -5.25 6.47
C ARG A 101 -2.81 -4.44 5.83
N ILE A 102 -1.66 -5.07 5.58
CA ILE A 102 -0.49 -4.40 4.99
C ILE A 102 -0.78 -3.90 3.57
N ILE A 103 -1.45 -4.72 2.75
CA ILE A 103 -1.90 -4.33 1.42
C ILE A 103 -2.86 -3.13 1.49
N MET A 104 -3.84 -3.16 2.39
CA MET A 104 -4.79 -2.06 2.61
C MET A 104 -4.09 -0.76 2.95
N ASN A 105 -3.05 -0.78 3.79
CA ASN A 105 -2.32 0.45 4.09
C ASN A 105 -1.58 1.03 2.87
N VAL A 106 -1.06 0.18 1.98
CA VAL A 106 -0.49 0.68 0.72
C VAL A 106 -1.58 1.30 -0.15
N LYS A 107 -2.78 0.71 -0.17
CA LYS A 107 -3.94 1.28 -0.86
C LYS A 107 -4.31 2.65 -0.27
N GLU A 108 -4.35 2.79 1.05
CA GLU A 108 -4.60 4.07 1.74
C GLU A 108 -3.57 5.13 1.36
N ILE A 109 -2.27 4.77 1.33
CA ILE A 109 -1.21 5.72 0.90
C ILE A 109 -1.46 6.20 -0.54
N TYR A 110 -1.74 5.27 -1.46
CA TYR A 110 -2.02 5.62 -2.85
C TYR A 110 -3.29 6.46 -2.97
N HIS A 111 -4.31 6.17 -2.17
CA HIS A 111 -5.52 6.96 -2.12
C HIS A 111 -5.26 8.40 -1.68
N GLU A 112 -4.49 8.60 -0.61
CA GLU A 112 -4.14 9.93 -0.12
C GLU A 112 -3.28 10.71 -1.12
N ILE A 113 -2.41 10.03 -1.88
CA ILE A 113 -1.66 10.65 -2.98
C ILE A 113 -2.59 11.03 -4.13
N ALA A 114 -3.51 10.14 -4.51
CA ALA A 114 -4.46 10.40 -5.59
C ALA A 114 -5.36 11.59 -5.25
N LYS A 115 -5.94 11.62 -4.03
CA LYS A 115 -6.71 12.77 -3.52
C LYS A 115 -5.94 14.09 -3.57
N GLN A 116 -4.66 14.09 -3.20
CA GLN A 116 -3.85 15.32 -3.28
C GLN A 116 -3.56 15.76 -4.72
N ASN A 117 -3.78 14.89 -5.71
CA ASN A 117 -3.62 15.17 -7.13
C ASN A 117 -4.96 15.52 -7.82
N THR A 118 -6.09 15.17 -7.23
CA THR A 118 -7.43 15.40 -7.78
C THR A 118 -8.20 16.32 -6.83
N ASP A 119 -8.68 17.48 -7.27
CA ASP A 119 -9.49 18.43 -6.46
C ASP A 119 -10.88 17.87 -6.04
N ASP A 120 -11.06 16.55 -5.98
CA ASP A 120 -12.35 15.88 -6.00
C ASP A 120 -12.69 15.23 -4.64
N ASP A 121 -13.50 15.95 -3.85
CA ASP A 121 -14.00 15.55 -2.52
C ASP A 121 -14.83 14.24 -2.52
N TYR A 122 -15.30 13.80 -3.70
CA TYR A 122 -16.13 12.59 -3.87
C TYR A 122 -15.40 11.29 -3.49
N LEU A 123 -14.07 11.30 -3.49
CA LEU A 123 -13.25 10.10 -3.32
C LEU A 123 -12.89 9.84 -1.84
N GLY A 124 -12.93 10.87 -1.00
CA GLY A 124 -12.70 10.75 0.44
C GLY A 124 -13.81 10.04 1.19
N SER A 125 -15.06 10.27 0.80
CA SER A 125 -16.25 9.67 1.42
C SER A 125 -16.32 8.15 1.16
N ARG A 126 -15.97 7.70 -0.05
CA ARG A 126 -16.09 6.28 -0.44
C ARG A 126 -15.10 5.34 0.24
N VAL A 127 -13.86 5.77 0.49
CA VAL A 127 -12.88 4.98 1.26
C VAL A 127 -13.21 4.95 2.75
N ASN A 128 -13.74 6.03 3.31
CA ASN A 128 -14.28 5.99 4.68
C ASN A 128 -15.39 4.94 4.79
N SER A 129 -16.30 4.85 3.82
CA SER A 129 -17.33 3.80 3.81
C SER A 129 -16.74 2.38 3.69
N MET A 130 -15.75 2.15 2.83
CA MET A 130 -15.12 0.83 2.69
C MET A 130 -14.30 0.42 3.92
N LEU A 131 -13.63 1.37 4.58
CA LEU A 131 -12.91 1.14 5.83
C LEU A 131 -13.89 0.89 6.98
N GLU A 132 -14.97 1.66 7.07
CA GLU A 132 -16.05 1.46 8.05
C GLU A 132 -16.72 0.09 7.89
N GLU A 133 -16.97 -0.38 6.66
CA GLU A 133 -17.46 -1.74 6.43
C GLU A 133 -16.44 -2.80 6.87
N TYR A 134 -15.16 -2.65 6.52
CA TYR A 134 -14.13 -3.61 6.91
C TYR A 134 -13.94 -3.71 8.43
N PHE A 135 -14.01 -2.59 9.16
CA PHE A 135 -13.92 -2.56 10.63
C PHE A 135 -15.23 -2.91 11.33
N LYS A 136 -16.37 -2.93 10.62
CA LYS A 136 -17.63 -3.49 11.13
C LYS A 136 -17.68 -5.01 11.00
N GLU A 137 -17.03 -5.57 9.98
CA GLU A 137 -17.06 -7.01 9.66
C GLU A 137 -15.91 -7.83 10.29
N ASN A 138 -14.97 -7.21 11.01
CA ASN A 138 -13.84 -7.85 11.71
C ASN A 138 -13.65 -7.29 13.11
#